data_AF-A0A5M6DKM1-F1
#
_entry.id   AF-A0A5M6DKM1-F1
#
_cell.length_a   1.000
_cell.length_b   1.000
_cell.length_c   1.000
_cell.angle_alpha   90.00
_cell.angle_beta   90.00
_cell.angle_gamma   90.00
#
_symmetry.space_group_name_H-M   'P 1'
#
loop_
_entity.id
_entity.type
_entity.pdbx_description
1 polymer ?
#
loop_
_entity_poly.entity_id
_entity_poly.type
_entity_poly.pdbx_seq_one_letter_code
_entity_poly.pdbx_strand_id
1 'polypeptide(L)'
;MASEQTSIRTRHAFSRFSIKMLLVAVLIAAGTFAGYRRGFDVGRQQGPIVPTDISDSKIYSRDYDVSDIATTDAELETLVDAIYRTAEPDDWAINGGYAELNHDADEGLLNVSHVWPGHIAVVKFLQTFREFAQYSNSFDEAIENACGNY
;
A
#
# COMPACT_ATOMS: atom_id res chain seq x y z
N MET A 1 8.54 11.87 -77.13
CA MET A 1 9.65 11.41 -76.26
C MET A 1 9.24 11.67 -74.82
N ALA A 2 8.74 10.64 -74.14
CA ALA A 2 8.29 10.72 -72.75
C ALA A 2 9.45 10.34 -71.83
N SER A 3 9.78 11.21 -70.86
CA SER A 3 10.75 10.92 -69.81
C SER A 3 10.03 10.40 -68.57
N GLU A 4 10.15 9.11 -68.32
CA GLU A 4 9.60 8.43 -67.17
C GLU A 4 10.61 8.53 -66.00
N GLN A 5 10.33 9.37 -65.00
CA GLN A 5 11.11 9.45 -63.77
C GLN A 5 10.57 8.42 -62.76
N THR A 6 11.31 7.33 -62.58
CA THR A 6 11.04 6.31 -61.57
C THR A 6 11.49 6.77 -60.19
N SER A 7 10.55 7.08 -59.30
CA SER A 7 10.84 7.39 -57.89
C SER A 7 11.26 6.13 -57.13
N ILE A 8 12.45 6.13 -56.54
CA ILE A 8 12.94 5.05 -55.67
C ILE A 8 12.25 5.17 -54.31
N ARG A 9 11.27 4.31 -54.04
CA ARG A 9 10.67 4.14 -52.71
C ARG A 9 11.64 3.37 -51.79
N THR A 10 12.21 4.06 -50.82
CA THR A 10 12.93 3.48 -49.68
C THR A 10 11.97 2.65 -48.82
N ARG A 11 12.14 1.32 -48.82
CA ARG A 11 11.45 0.42 -47.89
C ARG A 11 12.13 0.54 -46.53
N HIS A 12 11.40 1.04 -45.52
CA HIS A 12 11.81 0.90 -44.13
C HIS A 12 11.89 -0.59 -43.79
N ALA A 13 13.11 -1.07 -43.51
CA ALA A 13 13.34 -2.42 -43.03
C ALA A 13 12.67 -2.56 -41.65
N PHE A 14 11.60 -3.36 -41.58
CA PHE A 14 11.12 -3.88 -40.30
C PHE A 14 12.28 -4.65 -39.67
N SER A 15 12.82 -4.08 -38.60
CA SER A 15 13.82 -4.70 -37.74
C SER A 15 13.36 -6.10 -37.38
N ARG A 16 14.17 -7.10 -37.72
CA ARG A 16 13.90 -8.50 -37.41
C ARG A 16 13.98 -8.67 -35.89
N PHE A 17 12.82 -8.62 -35.23
CA PHE A 17 12.69 -8.93 -33.82
C PHE A 17 13.18 -10.37 -33.58
N SER A 18 14.42 -10.53 -33.12
CA SER A 18 15.00 -11.84 -32.82
C SER A 18 14.44 -12.34 -31.50
N ILE A 19 14.06 -13.62 -31.43
CA ILE A 19 13.64 -14.30 -30.20
C ILE A 19 14.65 -14.08 -29.05
N LYS A 20 15.94 -13.91 -29.37
CA LYS A 20 16.98 -13.60 -28.38
C LYS A 20 16.77 -12.23 -27.70
N MET A 21 16.34 -11.21 -28.44
CA MET A 21 16.01 -9.89 -27.87
C MET A 21 14.77 -9.95 -26.99
N LEU A 22 13.77 -10.77 -27.37
CA LEU A 22 12.59 -11.02 -26.54
C LEU A 22 12.98 -11.68 -25.20
N LEU A 23 13.81 -12.72 -25.25
CA LEU A 23 14.26 -13.43 -24.04
C LEU A 23 15.05 -12.52 -23.10
N VAL A 24 15.91 -11.65 -23.63
CA VAL A 24 16.65 -10.67 -22.83
C VAL A 24 15.71 -9.66 -22.18
N ALA A 25 14.73 -9.14 -22.94
CA ALA A 25 13.75 -8.20 -22.39
C ALA A 25 12.91 -8.83 -21.26
N VAL A 26 12.49 -10.09 -21.41
CA VAL A 26 11.76 -10.84 -20.37
C VAL A 26 12.62 -11.05 -19.13
N LEU A 27 13.90 -11.36 -19.29
CA LEU A 27 14.85 -11.53 -18.18
C LEU A 27 15.05 -10.24 -17.39
N ILE A 28 15.19 -9.11 -18.09
CA ILE A 28 15.31 -7.79 -17.45
C ILE A 28 14.04 -7.46 -16.68
N ALA A 29 12.86 -7.60 -17.32
CA ALA A 29 11.57 -7.33 -16.69
C ALA A 29 11.35 -8.19 -15.44
N ALA A 30 11.67 -9.49 -15.51
CA ALA A 30 11.56 -10.41 -14.37
C ALA A 30 12.51 -10.03 -13.23
N GLY A 31 13.75 -9.62 -13.54
CA GLY A 31 14.72 -9.15 -12.55
C GLY A 31 14.25 -7.88 -11.83
N THR A 32 13.74 -6.89 -12.57
CA THR A 32 13.15 -5.68 -11.97
C THR A 32 11.93 -5.99 -11.12
N PHE A 33 11.05 -6.90 -11.57
CA PHE A 33 9.86 -7.28 -10.81
C PHE A 33 10.21 -8.03 -9.52
N ALA A 34 11.18 -8.95 -9.57
CA ALA A 34 11.65 -9.67 -8.39
C ALA A 34 12.35 -8.74 -7.39
N GLY A 35 13.15 -7.79 -7.88
CA GLY A 35 13.78 -6.76 -7.05
C GLY A 35 12.76 -5.83 -6.39
N TYR A 36 11.76 -5.36 -7.16
CA TYR A 36 10.66 -4.56 -6.65
C TYR A 36 9.87 -5.30 -5.56
N ARG A 37 9.45 -6.55 -5.84
CA ARG A 37 8.70 -7.38 -4.89
C ARG A 37 9.48 -7.63 -3.61
N ARG A 38 10.77 -7.99 -3.71
CA ARG A 38 11.61 -8.22 -2.52
C ARG A 38 11.87 -6.93 -1.74
N GLY A 39 12.06 -5.80 -2.42
CA GLY A 39 12.21 -4.50 -1.78
C GLY A 39 10.93 -4.07 -1.05
N PHE A 40 9.77 -4.34 -1.64
CA PHE A 40 8.47 -4.11 -1.03
C PHE A 40 8.26 -5.01 0.21
N ASP A 41 8.58 -6.30 0.12
CA ASP A 41 8.48 -7.25 1.23
C ASP A 41 9.40 -6.85 2.40
N VAL A 42 10.64 -6.42 2.12
CA VAL A 42 11.60 -5.97 3.15
C VAL A 42 11.20 -4.62 3.75
N GLY A 43 10.71 -3.68 2.93
CA GLY A 43 10.16 -2.41 3.42
C GLY A 43 8.93 -2.62 4.29
N ARG A 44 8.10 -3.63 3.98
CA ARG A 44 6.96 -4.05 4.80
C ARG A 44 7.39 -4.67 6.13
N GLN A 45 8.50 -5.41 6.16
CA GLN A 45 9.06 -6.00 7.38
C GLN A 45 9.75 -4.97 8.29
N GLN A 46 10.31 -3.90 7.73
CA GLN A 46 11.03 -2.88 8.53
C GLN A 46 10.09 -1.91 9.27
N GLY A 47 8.80 -1.85 8.87
CA GLY A 47 7.81 -1.02 9.55
C GLY A 47 8.13 0.48 9.52
N PRO A 48 7.32 1.33 10.19
CA PRO A 48 7.57 2.76 10.30
C PRO A 48 8.91 3.06 10.97
N ILE A 49 9.48 4.26 10.76
CA ILE A 49 10.68 4.72 11.48
C ILE A 49 10.48 4.50 12.98
N VAL A 50 11.21 3.51 13.49
CA VAL A 50 11.14 3.03 14.86
C VAL A 50 11.96 3.97 15.75
N PRO A 51 11.37 4.58 16.80
CA PRO A 51 12.14 5.35 17.76
C PRO A 51 13.25 4.49 18.36
N THR A 52 14.45 5.04 18.56
CA THR A 52 15.60 4.28 19.10
C THR A 52 15.44 3.85 20.56
N ASP A 53 14.35 4.27 21.21
CA ASP A 53 14.02 3.97 22.61
C ASP A 53 12.56 3.46 22.68
N ILE A 54 12.30 2.31 22.05
CA ILE A 54 11.00 1.67 22.10
C ILE A 54 10.81 1.06 23.49
N SER A 55 9.72 1.44 24.13
CA SER A 55 9.27 0.83 25.37
C SER A 55 7.87 0.30 25.13
N ASP A 56 7.64 -0.95 25.53
CA ASP A 56 6.33 -1.62 25.42
C ASP A 56 5.29 -1.01 26.37
N SER A 57 5.65 -0.02 27.18
CA SER A 57 4.76 0.67 28.10
C SER A 57 4.65 2.18 27.84
N LYS A 58 5.39 2.71 26.86
CA LYS A 58 5.32 4.13 26.50
C LYS A 58 4.32 4.35 25.39
N ILE A 59 3.35 5.23 25.65
CA ILE A 59 2.38 5.69 24.64
C ILE A 59 3.04 6.71 23.71
N TYR A 60 2.79 6.54 22.42
CA TYR A 60 3.14 7.47 21.36
C TYR A 60 1.87 7.96 20.70
N SER A 61 1.85 9.22 20.25
CA SER A 61 0.76 9.73 19.44
C SER A 61 1.28 10.02 18.03
N ARG A 62 0.57 9.54 17.00
CA ARG A 62 0.91 9.74 15.60
C ARG A 62 -0.33 9.86 14.74
N ASP A 63 -0.19 10.69 13.72
CA ASP A 63 -1.23 10.89 12.70
C ASP A 63 -0.89 10.05 11.47
N TYR A 64 -1.90 9.38 10.96
CA TYR A 64 -1.82 8.58 9.75
C TYR A 64 -2.72 9.17 8.69
N ASP A 65 -2.12 9.51 7.54
CA ASP A 65 -2.89 9.91 6.37
C ASP A 65 -3.63 8.69 5.80
N VAL A 66 -4.95 8.81 5.76
CA VAL A 66 -5.90 7.84 5.23
C VAL A 66 -6.84 8.48 4.21
N SER A 67 -6.52 9.69 3.73
CA SER A 67 -7.30 10.40 2.71
C SER A 67 -7.37 9.66 1.37
N ASP A 68 -6.43 8.74 1.12
CA ASP A 68 -6.41 7.84 -0.04
C ASP A 68 -7.34 6.63 0.12
N ILE A 69 -7.79 6.35 1.34
CA ILE A 69 -8.58 5.17 1.72
C ILE A 69 -10.04 5.56 2.00
N ALA A 70 -10.24 6.57 2.84
CA ALA A 70 -11.54 6.99 3.33
C ALA A 70 -11.71 8.48 3.05
N THR A 71 -12.78 8.81 2.33
CA THR A 71 -13.06 10.16 1.84
C THR A 71 -14.24 10.81 2.54
N THR A 72 -15.00 10.00 3.27
CA THR A 72 -16.16 10.44 4.05
C THR A 72 -15.97 10.09 5.51
N ASP A 73 -16.63 10.86 6.38
CA ASP A 73 -16.66 10.62 7.83
C ASP A 73 -17.17 9.21 8.16
N ALA A 74 -18.19 8.73 7.44
CA ALA A 74 -18.73 7.37 7.63
C ALA A 74 -17.73 6.25 7.24
N GLU A 75 -16.94 6.46 6.19
CA GLU A 75 -15.87 5.51 5.80
C GLU A 75 -14.75 5.52 6.84
N LEU A 76 -14.41 6.69 7.40
CA LEU A 76 -13.44 6.80 8.49
C LEU A 76 -13.93 6.11 9.77
N GLU A 77 -15.18 6.32 10.17
CA GLU A 77 -15.77 5.62 11.31
C GLU A 77 -15.73 4.10 11.12
N THR A 78 -16.04 3.62 9.91
CA THR A 78 -15.99 2.19 9.56
C THR A 78 -14.56 1.67 9.61
N LEU A 79 -13.59 2.44 9.12
CA LEU A 79 -12.16 2.10 9.18
C LEU A 79 -11.67 2.00 10.63
N VAL A 80 -12.07 2.95 11.49
CA VAL A 80 -11.75 2.97 12.92
C VAL A 80 -12.32 1.74 13.63
N ASP A 81 -13.60 1.42 13.41
CA ASP A 81 -14.25 0.23 13.97
C ASP A 81 -13.58 -1.06 13.49
N ALA A 82 -13.17 -1.13 12.21
CA ALA A 82 -12.45 -2.26 11.67
C ALA A 82 -11.07 -2.44 12.34
N ILE A 83 -10.31 -1.36 12.55
CA ILE A 83 -9.03 -1.38 13.25
C ILE A 83 -9.22 -1.84 14.70
N TYR A 84 -10.19 -1.28 15.43
CA TYR A 84 -10.49 -1.70 16.81
C TYR A 84 -10.78 -3.19 16.93
N ARG A 85 -11.50 -3.77 15.96
CA ARG A 85 -11.88 -5.19 15.99
C ARG A 85 -10.75 -6.15 15.62
N THR A 86 -9.79 -5.70 14.82
CA THR A 86 -8.76 -6.57 14.21
C THR A 86 -7.38 -6.41 14.84
N ALA A 87 -6.98 -5.17 15.15
CA ALA A 87 -5.74 -4.88 15.86
C ALA A 87 -5.97 -5.09 17.36
N GLU A 88 -5.92 -6.34 17.85
CA GLU A 88 -5.91 -6.73 19.27
C GLU A 88 -6.95 -6.02 20.18
N PRO A 89 -8.20 -6.51 20.24
CA PRO A 89 -9.30 -5.87 20.97
C PRO A 89 -9.11 -5.76 22.50
N ASP A 90 -8.20 -6.54 23.10
CA ASP A 90 -7.91 -6.49 24.54
C ASP A 90 -6.90 -5.38 24.91
N ASP A 91 -6.18 -4.80 23.93
CA ASP A 91 -4.99 -3.99 24.18
C ASP A 91 -5.27 -2.48 24.22
N TRP A 92 -6.32 -2.02 23.53
CA TRP A 92 -6.68 -0.58 23.46
C TRP A 92 -7.06 0.03 24.81
N ALA A 93 -7.55 -0.77 25.76
CA ALA A 93 -7.96 -0.28 27.07
C ALA A 93 -6.93 -0.55 28.19
N ILE A 94 -5.93 -1.42 27.96
CA ILE A 94 -5.18 -2.08 29.05
C ILE A 94 -3.67 -1.78 29.02
N ASN A 95 -3.04 -1.55 27.86
CA ASN A 95 -1.57 -1.43 27.77
C ASN A 95 -1.02 0.00 27.89
N GLY A 96 -1.04 0.54 29.11
CA GLY A 96 -0.13 1.63 29.53
C GLY A 96 -0.68 3.06 29.54
N GLY A 97 -1.97 3.26 29.30
CA GLY A 97 -2.66 4.55 29.28
C GLY A 97 -3.91 4.46 28.40
N TYR A 98 -4.71 5.53 28.30
CA TYR A 98 -5.80 5.61 27.33
C TYR A 98 -5.21 5.47 25.92
N ALA A 99 -5.27 4.27 25.35
CA ALA A 99 -5.01 4.11 23.94
C ALA A 99 -6.25 4.64 23.21
N GLU A 100 -6.03 5.48 22.21
CA GLU A 100 -7.07 6.26 21.59
C GLU A 100 -6.89 6.22 20.08
N LEU A 101 -8.01 6.02 19.39
CA LEU A 101 -8.07 6.01 17.94
C LEU A 101 -9.20 6.96 17.54
N ASN A 102 -8.81 8.13 17.06
CA ASN A 102 -9.72 9.15 16.56
C ASN A 102 -9.47 9.39 15.07
N HIS A 103 -10.42 10.04 14.42
CA HIS A 103 -10.29 10.48 13.04
C HIS A 103 -10.63 11.96 12.91
N ASP A 104 -9.96 12.60 11.96
CA ASP A 104 -10.28 13.93 11.48
C ASP A 104 -10.72 13.80 10.02
N ALA A 105 -12.03 13.94 9.78
CA ALA A 105 -12.61 13.80 8.45
C ALA A 105 -12.30 14.96 7.52
N ASP A 106 -12.03 16.16 8.05
CA ASP A 106 -11.71 17.34 7.25
C ASP A 106 -10.29 17.23 6.70
N GLU A 107 -9.37 16.64 7.48
CA GLU A 107 -7.97 16.45 7.09
C GLU A 107 -7.68 15.04 6.51
N GLY A 108 -8.63 14.10 6.62
CA GLY A 108 -8.44 12.71 6.19
C GLY A 108 -7.38 11.97 7.02
N LEU A 109 -7.30 12.30 8.30
CA LEU A 109 -6.28 11.80 9.22
C LEU A 109 -6.88 10.85 10.25
N LEU A 110 -6.07 9.89 10.65
CA LEU A 110 -6.33 8.99 11.77
C LEU A 110 -5.31 9.27 12.87
N ASN A 111 -5.76 9.82 13.99
CA ASN A 111 -4.92 10.12 15.14
C ASN A 111 -4.89 8.89 16.06
N VAL A 112 -3.73 8.27 16.20
CA VAL A 112 -3.53 7.07 17.01
C VAL A 112 -2.65 7.41 18.19
N SER A 113 -3.09 7.05 19.39
CA SER A 113 -2.31 7.08 20.61
C SER A 113 -2.17 5.66 21.15
N HIS A 114 -0.99 5.03 21.05
CA HIS A 114 -0.78 3.66 21.52
C HIS A 114 0.69 3.37 21.87
N VAL A 115 0.97 2.23 22.53
CA VAL A 115 2.32 1.65 22.55
C VAL A 115 2.75 1.23 21.14
N TRP A 116 4.07 1.18 20.91
CA TRP A 116 4.64 0.95 19.58
C TRP A 116 4.12 -0.32 18.86
N PRO A 117 3.91 -1.47 19.53
CA PRO A 117 3.27 -2.64 18.90
C PRO A 117 1.89 -2.34 18.29
N GLY A 118 1.05 -1.54 18.95
CA GLY A 118 -0.27 -1.15 18.40
C GLY A 118 -0.16 -0.23 17.17
N HIS A 119 0.85 0.64 17.12
CA HIS A 119 1.14 1.41 15.91
C HIS A 119 1.56 0.52 14.74
N ILE A 120 2.34 -0.53 15.00
CA ILE A 120 2.71 -1.53 13.98
C ILE A 120 1.45 -2.25 13.48
N ALA A 121 0.54 -2.62 14.39
CA ALA A 121 -0.73 -3.25 14.06
C ALA A 121 -1.61 -2.38 13.15
N VAL A 122 -1.80 -1.09 13.52
CA VAL A 122 -2.55 -0.12 12.69
C VAL A 122 -1.93 0.02 11.30
N VAL A 123 -0.61 0.19 11.22
CA VAL A 123 0.08 0.32 9.92
C VAL A 123 -0.09 -0.93 9.07
N LYS A 124 0.05 -2.11 9.67
CA LYS A 124 -0.16 -3.39 9.00
C LYS A 124 -1.58 -3.47 8.45
N PHE A 125 -2.58 -3.07 9.23
CA PHE A 125 -3.98 -3.09 8.81
C PHE A 125 -4.22 -2.16 7.62
N LEU A 126 -3.79 -0.90 7.72
CA LEU A 126 -3.93 0.09 6.65
C LEU A 126 -3.25 -0.35 5.34
N GLN A 127 -2.09 -1.02 5.44
CA GLN A 127 -1.42 -1.58 4.26
C GLN A 127 -2.19 -2.75 3.66
N THR A 128 -2.70 -3.65 4.49
CA THR A 128 -3.55 -4.77 4.03
C THR A 128 -4.81 -4.25 3.36
N PHE A 129 -5.45 -3.23 3.93
CA PHE A 129 -6.59 -2.56 3.30
C PHE A 129 -6.23 -2.01 1.91
N ARG A 130 -5.15 -1.23 1.79
CA ARG A 130 -4.70 -0.67 0.50
C ARG A 130 -4.41 -1.73 -0.55
N GLU A 131 -3.94 -2.91 -0.14
CA GLU A 131 -3.70 -4.04 -1.03
C GLU A 131 -5.02 -4.62 -1.57
N PHE A 132 -6.01 -4.85 -0.70
CA PHE A 132 -7.31 -5.40 -1.11
C PHE A 132 -8.21 -4.39 -1.81
N ALA A 133 -8.07 -3.10 -1.51
CA ALA A 133 -8.78 -2.02 -2.21
C ALA A 133 -8.51 -2.02 -3.72
N GLN A 134 -7.35 -2.52 -4.17
CA GLN A 134 -7.02 -2.64 -5.60
C GLN A 134 -7.86 -3.70 -6.33
N TYR A 135 -8.40 -4.68 -5.61
CA TYR A 135 -9.14 -5.82 -6.16
C TYR A 135 -10.61 -5.84 -5.75
N SER A 136 -11.02 -4.94 -4.85
CA SER A 136 -12.38 -4.85 -4.33
C SER A 136 -13.22 -3.89 -5.17
N ASN A 137 -14.52 -4.15 -5.29
CA ASN A 137 -15.44 -3.29 -6.04
C ASN A 137 -16.08 -2.20 -5.18
N SER A 138 -15.96 -2.31 -3.85
CA SER A 138 -16.44 -1.33 -2.88
C SER A 138 -15.51 -1.21 -1.67
N PHE A 139 -15.66 -0.10 -0.93
CA PHE A 139 -14.98 0.12 0.35
C PHE A 139 -15.31 -0.99 1.36
N ASP A 140 -16.60 -1.34 1.49
CA ASP A 140 -17.05 -2.38 2.41
C ASP A 140 -16.43 -3.75 2.11
N GLU A 141 -16.32 -4.11 0.83
CA GLU A 141 -15.67 -5.35 0.39
C GLU A 141 -14.16 -5.31 0.71
N ALA A 142 -13.51 -4.15 0.55
CA ALA A 142 -12.11 -3.98 0.93
C ALA A 142 -11.89 -4.09 2.45
N ILE A 143 -12.80 -3.53 3.26
CA ILE A 143 -12.78 -3.67 4.73
C ILE A 143 -12.95 -5.13 5.13
N GLU A 144 -13.95 -5.83 4.58
CA GLU A 144 -14.22 -7.23 4.90
C GLU A 144 -13.01 -8.11 4.55
N ASN A 145 -12.44 -7.91 3.36
CA ASN A 145 -11.23 -8.61 2.93
C ASN A 145 -10.02 -8.29 3.82
N ALA A 146 -9.84 -7.03 4.21
CA ALA A 146 -8.75 -6.63 5.09
C ALA A 146 -8.89 -7.28 6.48
N CYS A 147 -10.09 -7.26 7.05
CA CYS A 147 -10.39 -7.89 8.34
C CYS A 147 -10.19 -9.41 8.31
N GLY A 148 -10.58 -10.08 7.22
CA GLY A 148 -10.45 -11.54 7.09
C GLY A 148 -9.02 -12.04 6.85
N ASN A 149 -8.11 -11.16 6.41
CA ASN A 149 -6.74 -11.50 6.04
C ASN A 149 -5.66 -10.81 6.90
N TYR A 150 -6.07 -10.16 8.00
CA TYR A 150 -5.19 -9.45 8.92
C TYR A 150 -4.37 -10.37 9.84
#